data_AF-A0A9E6BVF4-F1
#
_entry.id   AF-A0A9E6BVF4-F1
#
_cell.length_a   1.000
_cell.length_b   1.000
_cell.length_c   1.000
_cell.angle_alpha   90.00
_cell.angle_beta   90.00
_cell.angle_gamma   90.00
#
_symmetry.space_group_name_H-M   'P 1'
#
loop_
_entity.id
_entity.type
_entity.pdbx_description
1 polymer ?
#
loop_
_entity_poly.entity_id
_entity_poly.type
_entity_poly.pdbx_seq_one_letter_code
_entity_poly.pdbx_strand_id
1 'polypeptide(L)'
;MNRYYHKYLTCLALAASVTTGAYAAPVTFNTALPVSRGEPIIRLQYIYNRASGGGAEMTVNAAVGVLAYGVTPRLALFGIVPYANKRLETPGGSRENSGFGDARLFARYTVLQQNAPGKTLRLAPFIGIEAPTGKSRQSDAAGMLPPPLQLGSGSWDVFGGVVATYATTRWQTDAQISYRENTGANGFEAGNQYRADASLQYRLATPSFNGALAYLFGVLEANAIVIDQDKIAGVNNINSGGSLLLFAPGIQYATRRWIAETAVQIPVAQDANGPLKKDITIRAGFRVNF
;
A
#
# COMPACT_ATOMS: atom_id res chain seq x y z
N MET A 1 -60.81 -12.55 -47.33
CA MET A 1 -59.86 -11.57 -47.91
C MET A 1 -58.95 -11.04 -46.80
N ASN A 2 -57.63 -11.15 -46.99
CA ASN A 2 -56.47 -10.60 -46.25
C ASN A 2 -56.37 -10.77 -44.72
N ARG A 3 -55.49 -11.65 -44.19
CA ARG A 3 -54.01 -11.54 -44.02
C ARG A 3 -53.57 -10.32 -43.19
N TYR A 4 -53.00 -10.53 -41.99
CA TYR A 4 -51.55 -10.54 -41.72
C TYR A 4 -51.26 -10.95 -40.26
N TYR A 5 -50.42 -11.98 -40.10
CA TYR A 5 -49.68 -12.34 -38.88
C TYR A 5 -48.70 -11.21 -38.51
N HIS A 6 -48.36 -11.04 -37.22
CA HIS A 6 -46.98 -10.83 -36.75
C HIS A 6 -46.82 -11.21 -35.26
N LYS A 7 -45.88 -12.11 -35.02
CA LYS A 7 -45.32 -12.57 -33.75
C LYS A 7 -44.29 -11.55 -33.24
N TYR A 8 -44.20 -11.27 -31.93
CA TYR A 8 -42.95 -11.02 -31.18
C TYR A 8 -43.25 -11.20 -29.67
N LEU A 9 -42.95 -12.36 -29.09
CA LEU A 9 -41.71 -12.70 -28.38
C LEU A 9 -41.38 -11.76 -27.19
N THR A 10 -41.58 -12.32 -26.00
CA THR A 10 -40.80 -12.15 -24.78
C THR A 10 -39.41 -11.54 -24.95
N CYS A 11 -39.12 -10.50 -24.17
CA CYS A 11 -37.80 -10.29 -23.60
C CYS A 11 -37.96 -9.95 -22.12
N LEU A 12 -37.80 -11.00 -21.31
CA LEU A 12 -37.44 -10.92 -19.90
C LEU A 12 -36.32 -9.89 -19.78
N ALA A 13 -36.56 -8.77 -19.09
CA ALA A 13 -35.48 -7.93 -18.62
C ALA A 13 -34.72 -8.76 -17.56
N LEU A 14 -33.72 -9.52 -18.01
CA LEU A 14 -32.63 -9.93 -17.15
C LEU A 14 -32.03 -8.62 -16.63
N ALA A 15 -32.46 -8.20 -15.44
CA ALA A 15 -31.65 -7.32 -14.63
C ALA A 15 -30.33 -8.06 -14.47
N ALA A 16 -29.32 -7.62 -15.23
CA ALA A 16 -27.97 -8.07 -15.07
C ALA A 16 -27.61 -7.74 -13.62
N SER A 17 -27.71 -8.76 -12.76
CA SER A 17 -27.05 -8.78 -11.48
C SER A 17 -25.58 -8.62 -11.80
N VAL A 18 -25.10 -7.37 -11.81
CA VAL A 18 -23.69 -7.08 -11.71
C VAL A 18 -23.30 -7.65 -10.36
N THR A 19 -22.83 -8.89 -10.38
CA THR A 19 -22.15 -9.50 -9.25
C THR A 19 -20.90 -8.66 -9.05
N THR A 20 -21.00 -7.61 -8.24
CA THR A 20 -19.85 -6.91 -7.70
C THR A 20 -19.14 -7.91 -6.79
N GLY A 21 -18.29 -8.74 -7.40
CA GLY A 21 -17.45 -9.67 -6.68
C GLY A 21 -16.58 -8.86 -5.73
N ALA A 22 -16.33 -9.38 -4.54
CA ALA A 22 -15.33 -8.78 -3.67
C ALA A 22 -13.96 -9.00 -4.34
N TYR A 23 -13.34 -7.92 -4.83
CA TYR A 23 -12.04 -7.99 -5.46
C TYR A 23 -10.96 -7.98 -4.37
N ALA A 24 -10.11 -9.01 -4.37
CA ALA A 24 -8.88 -9.00 -3.59
C ALA A 24 -7.94 -7.91 -4.13
N ALA A 25 -7.05 -7.42 -3.28
CA ALA A 25 -6.00 -6.50 -3.71
C ALA A 25 -4.88 -6.48 -2.68
N PRO A 26 -3.66 -6.05 -3.02
CA PRO A 26 -2.48 -6.25 -2.18
C PRO A 26 -2.59 -5.63 -0.79
N VAL A 27 -2.05 -6.33 0.21
CA VAL A 27 -1.96 -5.90 1.61
C VAL A 27 -0.84 -4.86 1.79
N THR A 28 0.28 -4.99 1.07
CA THR A 28 1.47 -4.16 1.31
C THR A 28 1.56 -2.88 0.46
N PHE A 29 0.76 -2.77 -0.62
CA PHE A 29 0.72 -1.58 -1.47
C PHE A 29 -0.70 -1.19 -1.90
N ASN A 30 -0.93 0.12 -2.07
CA ASN A 30 -2.27 0.70 -2.32
C ASN A 30 -2.61 0.93 -3.80
N THR A 31 -1.59 0.95 -4.67
CA THR A 31 -1.74 1.33 -6.09
C THR A 31 -2.61 0.35 -6.89
N ALA A 32 -2.74 -0.88 -6.43
CA ALA A 32 -3.55 -1.93 -7.06
C ALA A 32 -4.99 -2.03 -6.48
N LEU A 33 -5.41 -1.11 -5.60
CA LEU A 33 -6.79 -1.13 -5.10
C LEU A 33 -7.79 -0.95 -6.28
N PRO A 34 -8.86 -1.77 -6.34
CA PRO A 34 -9.88 -1.67 -7.39
C PRO A 34 -10.84 -0.54 -7.03
N VAL A 35 -10.68 0.63 -7.65
CA VAL A 35 -11.49 1.82 -7.36
C VAL A 35 -12.44 2.07 -8.52
N SER A 36 -13.75 2.04 -8.27
CA SER A 36 -14.78 2.36 -9.26
C SER A 36 -15.12 3.85 -9.27
N ARG A 37 -15.72 4.33 -10.37
CA ARG A 37 -16.20 5.70 -10.48
C ARG A 37 -17.23 6.00 -9.39
N GLY A 38 -17.02 7.07 -8.64
CA GLY A 38 -17.94 7.57 -7.62
C GLY A 38 -17.98 6.75 -6.32
N GLU A 39 -17.21 5.66 -6.24
CA GLU A 39 -17.15 4.79 -5.05
C GLU A 39 -15.91 5.13 -4.23
N PRO A 40 -16.04 5.75 -3.05
CA PRO A 40 -14.92 5.92 -2.15
C PRO A 40 -14.56 4.59 -1.48
N ILE A 41 -13.26 4.37 -1.29
CA ILE A 41 -12.73 3.28 -0.46
C ILE A 41 -11.99 3.91 0.69
N ILE A 42 -12.38 3.54 1.91
CA ILE A 42 -11.63 3.87 3.12
C ILE A 42 -10.88 2.63 3.55
N ARG A 43 -9.57 2.74 3.76
CA ARG A 43 -8.73 1.67 4.30
C ARG A 43 -7.98 2.18 5.51
N LEU A 44 -8.13 1.46 6.62
CA LEU A 44 -7.35 1.66 7.84
C LEU A 44 -6.38 0.49 7.97
N GLN A 45 -5.10 0.77 8.19
CA GLN A 45 -4.09 -0.25 8.41
C GLN A 45 -3.33 0.01 9.69
N TYR A 46 -3.20 -1.02 10.52
CA TYR A 46 -2.20 -1.08 11.57
C TYR A 46 -0.92 -1.74 11.02
N ILE A 47 0.23 -1.15 11.31
CA ILE A 47 1.55 -1.62 10.89
C ILE A 47 2.44 -1.67 12.13
N TYR A 48 2.90 -2.86 12.48
CA TYR A 48 3.99 -3.07 13.43
C TYR A 48 5.26 -3.39 12.65
N ASN A 49 6.36 -2.70 12.93
CA ASN A 49 7.66 -2.96 12.34
C ASN A 49 8.72 -3.03 13.44
N ARG A 50 9.57 -4.05 13.37
CA ARG A 50 10.74 -4.21 14.25
C ARG A 50 11.99 -4.33 13.40
N ALA A 51 13.02 -3.62 13.81
CA ALA A 51 14.36 -3.71 13.27
C ALA A 51 15.37 -3.74 14.41
N SER A 52 16.44 -4.53 14.29
CA SER A 52 17.46 -4.66 15.32
C SER A 52 18.85 -4.74 14.72
N GLY A 53 19.86 -4.42 15.51
CA GLY A 53 21.26 -4.58 15.13
C GLY A 53 22.18 -3.58 15.82
N GLY A 54 23.46 -3.95 15.94
CA GLY A 54 24.45 -3.11 16.63
C GLY A 54 24.13 -2.81 18.10
N GLY A 55 23.36 -3.68 18.77
CA GLY A 55 22.88 -3.47 20.14
C GLY A 55 21.71 -2.49 20.27
N ALA A 56 21.17 -2.00 19.15
CA ALA A 56 19.97 -1.16 19.11
C ALA A 56 18.76 -1.93 18.58
N GLU A 57 17.57 -1.52 19.01
CA GLU A 57 16.29 -2.02 18.54
C GLU A 57 15.37 -0.84 18.22
N MET A 58 14.71 -0.90 17.07
CA MET A 58 13.72 0.08 16.65
C MET A 58 12.37 -0.59 16.47
N THR A 59 11.35 -0.04 17.12
CA THR A 59 9.96 -0.45 16.97
C THR A 59 9.14 0.70 16.39
N VAL A 60 8.28 0.39 15.42
CA VAL A 60 7.32 1.33 14.87
C VAL A 60 5.93 0.72 14.92
N ASN A 61 5.01 1.40 15.60
CA ASN A 61 3.59 1.11 15.58
C ASN A 61 2.90 2.24 14.81
N ALA A 62 2.22 1.93 13.72
CA ALA A 62 1.57 2.95 12.89
C ALA A 62 0.12 2.58 12.56
N ALA A 63 -0.76 3.58 12.60
CA ALA A 63 -2.09 3.55 12.03
C ALA A 63 -2.10 4.40 10.77
N VAL A 64 -2.44 3.82 9.63
CA VAL A 64 -2.44 4.49 8.33
C VAL A 64 -3.86 4.55 7.80
N GLY A 65 -4.38 5.77 7.63
CA GLY A 65 -5.62 6.03 6.93
C GLY A 65 -5.38 6.25 5.44
N VAL A 66 -6.18 5.60 4.61
CA VAL A 66 -6.16 5.72 3.15
C VAL A 66 -7.58 6.00 2.68
N LEU A 67 -7.75 7.05 1.88
CA LEU A 67 -8.96 7.35 1.13
C LEU A 67 -8.64 7.22 -0.35
N ALA A 68 -9.35 6.35 -1.06
CA ALA A 68 -9.30 6.29 -2.51
C ALA A 68 -10.65 6.71 -3.10
N TYR A 69 -10.64 7.46 -4.21
CA TYR A 69 -11.86 7.92 -4.86
C TYR A 69 -11.71 7.87 -6.39
N GLY A 70 -12.65 7.19 -7.05
CA GLY A 70 -12.69 7.10 -8.50
C GLY A 70 -13.36 8.32 -9.12
N VAL A 71 -12.56 9.30 -9.56
CA VAL A 71 -13.07 10.50 -10.24
C VAL A 71 -13.73 10.14 -11.57
N THR A 72 -13.12 9.21 -12.31
CA THR A 72 -13.65 8.64 -13.55
C THR A 72 -13.47 7.12 -13.54
N PRO A 73 -14.00 6.36 -14.52
CA PRO A 73 -13.73 4.93 -14.61
C PRO A 73 -12.25 4.57 -14.79
N ARG A 74 -11.39 5.54 -15.14
CA ARG A 74 -9.94 5.34 -15.35
C ARG A 74 -9.07 6.12 -14.37
N LEU A 75 -9.55 7.23 -13.82
CA LEU A 75 -8.81 8.10 -12.92
C LEU A 75 -9.27 7.89 -11.48
N ALA A 76 -8.33 7.52 -10.62
CA ALA A 76 -8.52 7.45 -9.18
C ALA A 76 -7.53 8.36 -8.44
N LEU A 77 -7.98 8.99 -7.37
CA LEU A 77 -7.19 9.80 -6.46
C LEU A 77 -7.07 9.10 -5.12
N PHE A 78 -5.93 9.28 -4.44
CA PHE A 78 -5.61 8.62 -3.18
C PHE A 78 -4.99 9.60 -2.21
N GLY A 79 -5.59 9.75 -1.03
CA GLY A 79 -5.01 10.44 0.12
C GLY A 79 -4.58 9.45 1.19
N ILE A 80 -3.38 9.63 1.75
CA ILE A 80 -2.84 8.76 2.80
C ILE A 80 -2.34 9.63 3.95
N VAL A 81 -2.73 9.28 5.17
CA VAL A 81 -2.28 9.95 6.40
C VAL A 81 -1.82 8.91 7.42
N PRO A 82 -0.52 8.89 7.79
CA PRO A 82 -0.01 8.02 8.83
C PRO A 82 0.01 8.72 10.20
N TYR A 83 -0.41 8.00 11.24
CA TYR A 83 -0.06 8.29 12.63
C TYR A 83 0.89 7.18 13.10
N ALA A 84 2.03 7.52 13.69
CA ALA A 84 3.00 6.54 14.15
C ALA A 84 3.52 6.86 15.54
N ASN A 85 3.89 5.81 16.26
CA ASN A 85 4.75 5.84 17.42
C ASN A 85 6.03 5.07 17.09
N LYS A 86 7.17 5.75 17.14
CA LYS A 86 8.49 5.19 16.87
C LYS A 86 9.29 5.20 18.17
N ARG A 87 9.90 4.07 18.50
CA ARG A 87 10.78 3.91 19.65
C ARG A 87 12.11 3.33 19.18
N LEU A 88 13.21 3.89 19.69
CA LEU A 88 14.57 3.41 19.50
C LEU A 88 15.16 3.11 20.87
N GLU A 89 15.48 1.86 21.10
CA GLU A 89 16.19 1.38 22.28
C GLU A 89 17.66 1.17 21.92
N THR A 90 18.54 1.69 22.75
CA THR A 90 20.00 1.57 22.60
C THR A 90 20.60 1.25 23.97
N PRO A 91 21.88 0.80 24.04
CA PRO A 91 22.54 0.61 25.33
C PRO A 91 22.62 1.89 26.17
N GLY A 92 22.54 3.07 25.52
CA GLY A 92 22.54 4.38 26.17
C GLY A 92 21.15 4.88 26.62
N GLY A 93 20.09 4.11 26.40
CA GLY A 93 18.72 4.47 26.78
C GLY A 93 17.71 4.38 25.64
N SER A 94 16.45 4.70 25.95
CA SER A 94 15.31 4.67 25.04
C SER A 94 14.90 6.08 24.64
N ARG A 95 14.64 6.29 23.34
CA ARG A 95 14.13 7.54 22.77
C ARG A 95 12.89 7.23 21.93
N GLU A 96 11.87 8.07 21.99
CA GLU A 96 10.62 7.83 21.29
C GLU A 96 9.98 9.11 20.73
N ASN A 97 9.10 8.94 19.77
CA ASN A 97 8.34 10.01 19.15
C ASN A 97 7.01 9.49 18.62
N SER A 98 5.92 10.24 18.81
CA SER A 98 4.61 9.88 18.30
C SER A 98 3.82 11.05 17.73
N GLY A 99 3.00 10.78 16.70
CA GLY A 99 2.24 11.80 16.01
C GLY A 99 1.95 11.45 14.55
N PHE A 100 1.35 12.41 13.85
CA PHE A 100 1.16 12.32 12.41
C PHE A 100 2.48 12.47 11.66
N GLY A 101 2.68 11.59 10.68
CA GLY A 101 3.74 11.74 9.68
C GLY A 101 3.26 12.52 8.47
N ASP A 102 4.08 12.49 7.43
CA ASP A 102 3.80 13.22 6.19
C ASP A 102 2.66 12.58 5.39
N ALA A 103 1.73 13.43 4.95
CA ALA A 103 0.59 13.03 4.16
C ALA A 103 1.00 12.84 2.70
N ARG A 104 0.38 11.85 2.03
CA ARG A 104 0.60 11.61 0.60
C ARG A 104 -0.67 11.81 -0.19
N LEU A 105 -0.51 12.37 -1.38
CA LEU A 105 -1.56 12.45 -2.39
C LEU A 105 -1.02 11.88 -3.69
N PHE A 106 -1.76 10.98 -4.32
CA PHE A 106 -1.39 10.50 -5.65
C PHE A 106 -2.60 10.25 -6.54
N ALA A 107 -2.36 10.34 -7.85
CA ALA A 107 -3.32 10.00 -8.89
C ALA A 107 -2.83 8.75 -9.61
N ARG A 108 -3.79 7.89 -9.99
CA ARG A 108 -3.55 6.69 -10.81
C ARG A 108 -4.49 6.71 -12.00
N TYR A 109 -3.95 6.50 -13.20
CA TYR A 109 -4.71 6.54 -14.44
C TYR A 109 -4.59 5.23 -15.22
N THR A 110 -5.71 4.52 -15.41
CA THR A 110 -5.76 3.27 -16.19
C THR A 110 -5.62 3.58 -17.69
N VAL A 111 -4.41 3.40 -18.23
CA VAL A 111 -4.11 3.61 -19.65
C VAL A 111 -4.55 2.45 -20.54
N LEU A 112 -4.49 1.23 -19.98
CA LEU A 112 -4.93 0.01 -20.66
C LEU A 112 -5.91 -0.73 -19.77
N GLN A 113 -7.05 -1.14 -20.35
CA GLN A 113 -7.94 -2.11 -19.75
C GLN A 113 -8.46 -3.05 -20.84
N GLN A 114 -8.14 -4.34 -20.72
CA GLN A 114 -8.64 -5.39 -21.59
C GLN A 114 -9.50 -6.33 -20.77
N ASN A 115 -10.79 -6.40 -21.10
CA ASN A 115 -11.73 -7.29 -20.43
C ASN A 115 -12.03 -8.48 -21.35
N ALA A 116 -12.09 -9.67 -20.78
CA ALA A 116 -12.57 -10.88 -21.42
C ALA A 116 -13.43 -11.67 -20.42
N PRO A 117 -14.21 -12.67 -20.86
CA PRO A 117 -15.05 -13.45 -19.94
C PRO A 117 -14.25 -13.99 -18.75
N GLY A 118 -14.63 -13.55 -17.54
CA GLY A 118 -14.01 -13.98 -16.28
C GLY A 118 -12.57 -13.50 -16.03
N LYS A 119 -12.02 -12.60 -16.86
CA LYS A 119 -10.65 -12.07 -16.69
C LYS A 119 -10.51 -10.61 -17.14
N THR A 120 -9.59 -9.88 -16.51
CA THR A 120 -9.28 -8.50 -16.87
C THR A 120 -7.79 -8.24 -16.70
N LEU A 121 -7.21 -7.49 -17.64
CA LEU A 121 -5.85 -6.97 -17.59
C LEU A 121 -5.93 -5.45 -17.50
N ARG A 122 -5.21 -4.84 -16.57
CA ARG A 122 -5.08 -3.39 -16.41
C ARG A 122 -3.62 -2.99 -16.33
N LEU A 123 -3.30 -1.85 -16.93
CA LEU A 123 -2.02 -1.15 -16.76
C LEU A 123 -2.32 0.29 -16.38
N ALA A 124 -1.70 0.78 -15.32
CA ALA A 124 -1.95 2.12 -14.81
C ALA A 124 -0.65 2.77 -14.28
N PRO A 125 -0.15 3.83 -14.92
CA PRO A 125 0.80 4.73 -14.27
C PRO A 125 0.15 5.46 -13.09
N PHE A 126 1.00 5.88 -12.16
CA PHE A 126 0.63 6.76 -11.06
C PHE A 126 1.74 7.76 -10.76
N ILE A 127 1.35 8.90 -10.21
CA ILE A 127 2.26 9.97 -9.75
C ILE A 127 1.65 10.63 -8.52
N GLY A 128 2.51 11.03 -7.59
CA GLY A 128 2.09 11.64 -6.34
C GLY A 128 3.19 12.44 -5.66
N ILE A 129 2.77 13.05 -4.56
CA ILE A 129 3.59 13.90 -3.71
C ILE A 129 3.44 13.46 -2.26
N GLU A 130 4.51 13.65 -1.48
CA GLU A 130 4.50 13.64 -0.03
C GLU A 130 4.64 15.08 0.45
N ALA A 131 3.70 15.52 1.28
CA ALA A 131 3.65 16.86 1.83
C ALA A 131 4.21 16.86 3.26
N PRO A 132 5.03 17.86 3.65
CA PRO A 132 5.66 17.95 4.96
C PRO A 132 4.68 18.37 6.06
N THR A 133 3.62 17.59 6.25
CA THR A 133 2.56 17.83 7.26
C THR A 133 2.92 17.27 8.63
N GLY A 134 3.83 16.29 8.67
CA GLY A 134 4.35 15.71 9.89
C GLY A 134 5.32 16.66 10.59
N LYS A 135 5.41 16.52 11.92
CA LYS A 135 6.40 17.30 12.68
C LYS A 135 7.82 16.81 12.38
N SER A 136 8.66 17.74 11.96
CA SER A 136 10.11 17.56 11.82
C SER A 136 10.86 18.28 12.93
N ARG A 137 12.18 18.08 13.01
CA ARG A 137 13.08 18.66 14.03
C ARG A 137 12.65 18.44 15.49
N GLN A 138 11.99 17.33 15.77
CA GLN A 138 11.62 16.98 17.14
C GLN A 138 12.88 16.63 17.97
N SER A 139 12.85 16.94 19.26
CA SER A 139 13.95 16.75 20.21
C SER A 139 13.43 16.25 21.56
N ASP A 140 14.31 15.66 22.35
CA ASP A 140 14.09 15.31 23.75
C ASP A 140 15.22 15.87 24.63
N ALA A 141 15.33 15.42 25.89
CA ALA A 141 16.38 15.87 26.81
C ALA A 141 17.82 15.58 26.34
N ALA A 142 18.00 14.61 25.44
CA ALA A 142 19.30 14.27 24.83
C ALA A 142 19.57 15.08 23.54
N GLY A 143 18.70 16.02 23.17
CA GLY A 143 18.81 16.86 21.99
C GLY A 143 17.93 16.41 20.83
N MET A 144 18.31 16.75 19.60
CA MET A 144 17.53 16.40 18.41
C MET A 144 17.35 14.88 18.29
N LEU A 145 16.14 14.44 17.96
CA LEU A 145 15.88 13.03 17.69
C LEU A 145 16.57 12.63 16.39
N PRO A 146 17.17 11.43 16.31
CA PRO A 146 17.83 10.96 15.10
C PRO A 146 16.83 10.82 13.95
N PRO A 147 17.27 10.93 12.68
CA PRO A 147 16.37 10.93 11.52
C PRO A 147 15.35 9.77 11.49
N PRO A 148 15.69 8.52 11.85
CA PRO A 148 14.71 7.44 11.88
C PRO A 148 13.52 7.69 12.84
N LEU A 149 13.71 8.45 13.92
CA LEU A 149 12.68 8.82 14.89
C LEU A 149 11.89 10.08 14.52
N GLN A 150 12.31 10.84 13.50
CA GLN A 150 11.50 11.96 12.99
C GLN A 150 10.26 11.43 12.28
N LEU A 151 9.11 12.06 12.48
CA LEU A 151 7.83 11.62 11.91
C LEU A 151 7.54 12.28 10.56
N GLY A 152 7.90 13.56 10.41
CA GLY A 152 7.97 14.24 9.12
C GLY A 152 9.40 14.44 8.66
N SER A 153 9.63 14.41 7.35
CA SER A 153 10.88 14.75 6.68
C SER A 153 11.13 16.27 6.71
N GLY A 154 10.06 17.06 6.65
CA GLY A 154 10.14 18.51 6.48
C GLY A 154 10.39 18.94 5.02
N SER A 155 10.30 18.00 4.07
CA SER A 155 10.52 18.21 2.64
C SER A 155 9.29 17.84 1.81
N TRP A 156 9.24 18.35 0.59
CA TRP A 156 8.29 17.88 -0.41
C TRP A 156 8.97 16.79 -1.24
N ASP A 157 8.37 15.60 -1.27
CA ASP A 157 8.93 14.49 -2.04
C ASP A 157 7.98 14.12 -3.17
N VAL A 158 8.53 13.62 -4.28
CA VAL A 158 7.76 13.19 -5.45
C VAL A 158 7.96 11.69 -5.66
N PHE A 159 6.91 11.02 -6.11
CA PHE A 159 7.00 9.60 -6.43
C PHE A 159 6.07 9.23 -7.58
N GLY A 160 6.42 8.16 -8.28
CA GLY A 160 5.62 7.66 -9.38
C GLY A 160 6.03 6.27 -9.79
N GLY A 161 5.25 5.68 -10.69
CA GLY A 161 5.49 4.32 -11.15
C GLY A 161 4.39 3.81 -12.05
N VAL A 162 4.42 2.51 -12.28
CA VAL A 162 3.41 1.77 -13.04
C VAL A 162 2.98 0.55 -12.26
N VAL A 163 1.69 0.26 -12.29
CA VAL A 163 1.12 -0.99 -11.78
C VAL A 163 0.38 -1.73 -12.90
N ALA A 164 0.60 -3.03 -12.97
CA ALA A 164 -0.14 -3.95 -13.81
C ALA A 164 -0.94 -4.92 -12.93
N THR A 165 -2.20 -5.13 -13.29
CA THR A 165 -3.11 -6.05 -12.60
C THR A 165 -3.66 -7.05 -13.61
N TYR A 166 -3.52 -8.33 -13.34
CA TYR A 166 -4.25 -9.38 -14.05
C TYR A 166 -5.14 -10.13 -13.07
N ALA A 167 -6.45 -10.03 -13.26
CA ALA A 167 -7.43 -10.61 -12.36
C ALA A 167 -8.34 -11.59 -13.11
N THR A 168 -8.62 -12.72 -12.48
CA THR A 168 -9.59 -13.74 -12.90
C THR A 168 -10.68 -13.91 -11.84
N THR A 169 -11.65 -14.80 -12.06
CA THR A 169 -12.67 -15.13 -11.06
C THR A 169 -12.13 -15.88 -9.83
N ARG A 170 -10.91 -16.44 -9.89
CA ARG A 170 -10.33 -17.28 -8.82
C ARG A 170 -9.04 -16.71 -8.24
N TRP A 171 -8.27 -15.97 -9.03
CA TRP A 171 -7.00 -15.39 -8.59
C TRP A 171 -6.73 -14.05 -9.25
N GLN A 172 -5.93 -13.24 -8.59
CA GLN A 172 -5.43 -11.96 -9.08
C GLN A 172 -3.94 -11.87 -8.82
N THR A 173 -3.22 -11.23 -9.73
CA THR A 173 -1.84 -10.83 -9.51
C THR A 173 -1.68 -9.36 -9.84
N ASP A 174 -0.82 -8.71 -9.05
CA ASP A 174 -0.44 -7.32 -9.26
C ASP A 174 1.09 -7.22 -9.24
N ALA A 175 1.64 -6.44 -10.15
CA ALA A 175 3.05 -6.11 -10.20
C ALA A 175 3.23 -4.60 -10.36
N GLN A 176 4.12 -3.98 -9.60
CA GLN A 176 4.47 -2.57 -9.76
C GLN A 176 5.97 -2.33 -9.74
N ILE A 177 6.39 -1.28 -10.44
CA ILE A 177 7.71 -0.68 -10.30
C ILE A 177 7.50 0.80 -9.98
N SER A 178 8.26 1.34 -9.04
CA SER A 178 8.15 2.74 -8.63
C SER A 178 9.47 3.34 -8.18
N TYR A 179 9.52 4.66 -8.28
CA TYR A 179 10.61 5.50 -7.83
C TYR A 179 10.06 6.61 -6.94
N ARG A 180 10.82 6.96 -5.90
CA ARG A 180 10.59 8.10 -5.03
C ARG A 180 11.87 8.88 -4.92
N GLU A 181 11.77 10.17 -5.23
CA GLU A 181 12.80 11.15 -4.97
C GLU A 181 12.51 11.80 -3.62
N ASN A 182 13.42 11.63 -2.67
CA ASN A 182 13.36 12.26 -1.37
C ASN A 182 14.22 13.52 -1.43
N THR A 183 13.64 14.67 -1.10
CA THR A 183 14.38 15.94 -1.09
C THR A 183 14.84 16.27 0.33
N GLY A 184 15.90 17.09 0.43
CA GLY A 184 16.51 17.42 1.71
C GLY A 184 15.80 18.54 2.46
N ALA A 185 15.70 18.40 3.78
CA ALA A 185 15.33 19.48 4.69
C ALA A 185 16.18 19.38 5.96
N ASN A 186 16.43 20.52 6.61
CA ASN A 186 17.08 20.54 7.94
C ASN A 186 18.49 19.94 7.95
N GLY A 187 19.20 20.00 6.81
CA GLY A 187 20.53 19.40 6.65
C GLY A 187 20.52 17.87 6.53
N PHE A 188 19.36 17.25 6.31
CA PHE A 188 19.22 15.81 6.09
C PHE A 188 18.38 15.53 4.84
N GLU A 189 18.81 14.60 4.01
CA GLU A 189 18.09 14.08 2.85
C GLU A 189 18.08 12.56 2.96
N ALA A 190 16.90 11.96 3.04
CA ALA A 190 16.81 10.50 3.00
C ALA A 190 17.19 10.00 1.61
N GLY A 191 17.83 8.85 1.50
CA GLY A 191 18.16 8.27 0.19
C GLY A 191 16.92 8.01 -0.66
N ASN A 192 17.01 8.26 -1.97
CA ASN A 192 15.95 7.94 -2.91
C ASN A 192 15.60 6.45 -2.89
N GLN A 193 14.36 6.11 -3.26
CA GLN A 193 13.87 4.74 -3.15
C GLN A 193 13.36 4.21 -4.49
N TYR A 194 13.84 3.03 -4.86
CA TYR A 194 13.35 2.22 -5.96
C TYR A 194 12.63 1.00 -5.40
N ARG A 195 11.48 0.65 -5.98
CA ARG A 195 10.71 -0.53 -5.58
C ARG A 195 10.25 -1.35 -6.76
N ALA A 196 10.27 -2.66 -6.58
CA ALA A 196 9.50 -3.59 -7.38
C ALA A 196 8.66 -4.46 -6.43
N ASP A 197 7.35 -4.44 -6.60
CA ASP A 197 6.42 -5.20 -5.75
C ASP A 197 5.60 -6.15 -6.61
N ALA A 198 5.36 -7.35 -6.11
CA ALA A 198 4.54 -8.36 -6.76
C ALA A 198 3.59 -8.99 -5.74
N SER A 199 2.43 -9.43 -6.20
CA SER A 199 1.45 -10.10 -5.34
C SER A 199 0.62 -11.13 -6.10
N LEU A 200 0.15 -12.12 -5.36
CA LEU A 200 -0.80 -13.13 -5.80
C LEU A 200 -1.87 -13.29 -4.74
N GLN A 201 -3.12 -13.06 -5.11
CA GLN A 201 -4.28 -13.38 -4.28
C GLN A 201 -5.00 -14.56 -4.91
N TYR A 202 -5.24 -15.62 -4.14
CA TYR A 202 -5.93 -16.82 -4.60
C TYR A 202 -7.13 -17.14 -3.70
N ARG A 203 -8.30 -17.35 -4.31
CA ARG A 203 -9.53 -17.64 -3.59
C ARG A 203 -9.49 -19.07 -3.03
N LEU A 204 -9.40 -19.16 -1.70
CA LEU A 204 -9.36 -20.42 -0.95
C LEU A 204 -10.76 -20.96 -0.71
N ALA A 205 -11.71 -20.11 -0.35
CA ALA A 205 -13.07 -20.50 -0.01
C ALA A 205 -14.10 -19.41 -0.31
N THR A 206 -15.36 -19.82 -0.41
CA THR A 206 -16.54 -18.94 -0.54
C THR A 206 -17.47 -19.16 0.65
N PRO A 207 -17.09 -18.71 1.86
CA PRO A 207 -17.92 -18.84 3.04
C PRO A 207 -19.19 -17.97 2.93
N SER A 208 -20.15 -18.22 3.81
CA SER A 208 -21.28 -17.32 4.04
C SER A 208 -21.18 -16.66 5.42
N PHE A 209 -21.60 -15.42 5.54
CA PHE A 209 -21.64 -14.67 6.79
C PHE A 209 -22.97 -13.93 6.89
N ASN A 210 -23.77 -14.25 7.91
CA ASN A 210 -25.15 -13.75 8.05
C ASN A 210 -25.99 -13.92 6.77
N GLY A 211 -25.81 -15.04 6.06
CA GLY A 211 -26.49 -15.32 4.79
C GLY A 211 -25.95 -14.55 3.57
N ALA A 212 -24.96 -13.67 3.75
CA ALA A 212 -24.29 -12.97 2.65
C ALA A 212 -23.06 -13.74 2.16
N LEU A 213 -22.82 -13.66 0.85
CA LEU A 213 -21.65 -14.27 0.21
C LEU A 213 -20.36 -13.53 0.64
N ALA A 214 -19.36 -14.30 1.08
CA ALA A 214 -18.03 -13.82 1.40
C ALA A 214 -16.97 -14.67 0.70
N TYR A 215 -15.74 -14.16 0.68
CA TYR A 215 -14.61 -14.77 -0.01
C TYR A 215 -13.39 -14.76 0.91
N LEU A 216 -12.76 -15.92 1.05
CA LEU A 216 -11.48 -16.05 1.74
C LEU A 216 -10.38 -16.17 0.69
N PHE A 217 -9.41 -15.27 0.74
CA PHE A 217 -8.23 -15.28 -0.14
C PHE A 217 -6.97 -15.54 0.67
N GLY A 218 -6.11 -16.41 0.15
CA GLY A 218 -4.70 -16.46 0.53
C GLY A 218 -3.95 -15.41 -0.28
N VAL A 219 -3.01 -14.72 0.36
CA VAL A 219 -2.22 -13.66 -0.26
C VAL A 219 -0.74 -13.97 -0.09
N LEU A 220 0.02 -13.86 -1.17
CA LEU A 220 1.48 -13.90 -1.17
C LEU A 220 1.99 -12.64 -1.85
N GLU A 221 2.92 -11.92 -1.22
CA GLU A 221 3.53 -10.72 -1.81
C GLU A 221 5.05 -10.76 -1.67
N ALA A 222 5.72 -10.10 -2.60
CA ALA A 222 7.15 -9.86 -2.57
C ALA A 222 7.41 -8.38 -2.77
N ASN A 223 8.30 -7.80 -1.98
CA ASN A 223 8.67 -6.39 -2.08
C ASN A 223 10.20 -6.30 -2.16
N ALA A 224 10.74 -5.93 -3.32
CA ALA A 224 12.14 -5.58 -3.51
C ALA A 224 12.28 -4.06 -3.39
N ILE A 225 13.20 -3.63 -2.54
CA ILE A 225 13.42 -2.22 -2.21
C ILE A 225 14.91 -1.95 -2.29
N VAL A 226 15.29 -0.90 -3.01
CA VAL A 226 16.65 -0.34 -3.00
C VAL A 226 16.53 1.10 -2.51
N ILE A 227 17.37 1.48 -1.56
CA ILE A 227 17.43 2.81 -0.98
C ILE A 227 18.85 3.33 -1.17
N ASP A 228 18.96 4.50 -1.79
CA ASP A 228 20.25 5.18 -1.94
C ASP A 228 20.78 5.61 -0.56
N GLN A 229 22.02 6.09 -0.50
CA GLN A 229 22.56 6.65 0.74
C GLN A 229 21.85 7.97 1.10
N ASP A 230 21.58 8.16 2.38
CA ASP A 230 21.17 9.44 2.94
C ASP A 230 22.29 10.48 2.73
N LYS A 231 21.93 11.76 2.71
CA LYS A 231 22.90 12.87 2.76
C LYS A 231 22.73 13.67 4.05
N ILE A 232 23.85 13.99 4.68
CA ILE A 232 23.93 14.86 5.86
C ILE A 232 24.75 16.08 5.45
N ALA A 233 24.16 17.26 5.52
CA ALA A 233 24.74 18.52 5.04
C ALA A 233 25.30 18.42 3.60
N GLY A 234 24.62 17.65 2.74
CA GLY A 234 25.01 17.43 1.34
C GLY A 234 26.06 16.33 1.12
N VAL A 235 26.56 15.69 2.18
CA VAL A 235 27.56 14.62 2.11
C VAL A 235 26.89 13.25 2.29
N ASN A 236 27.21 12.29 1.43
CA ASN A 236 26.66 10.93 1.52
C ASN A 236 27.06 10.26 2.84
N ASN A 237 26.08 9.69 3.54
CA ASN A 237 26.27 8.87 4.71
C ASN A 237 26.46 7.40 4.29
N ILE A 238 27.71 6.93 4.34
CA ILE A 238 28.05 5.56 3.93
C ILE A 238 27.34 4.48 4.75
N ASN A 239 26.88 4.80 5.97
CA ASN A 239 26.19 3.88 6.88
C ASN A 239 24.66 3.97 6.72
N SER A 240 24.18 4.23 5.51
CA SER A 240 22.75 4.34 5.19
C SER A 240 22.44 3.77 3.81
N GLY A 241 21.15 3.57 3.52
CA GLY A 241 20.71 2.90 2.31
C GLY A 241 20.96 1.38 2.33
N GLY A 242 20.83 0.77 1.15
CA GLY A 242 20.97 -0.67 0.94
C GLY A 242 19.81 -1.28 0.18
N SER A 243 19.74 -2.60 0.17
CA SER A 243 18.70 -3.38 -0.50
C SER A 243 17.98 -4.33 0.45
N LEU A 244 16.71 -4.58 0.15
CA LEU A 244 15.84 -5.44 0.94
C LEU A 244 14.86 -6.17 0.03
N LEU A 245 14.80 -7.49 0.15
CA LEU A 245 13.74 -8.33 -0.38
C LEU A 245 12.90 -8.86 0.78
N LEU A 246 11.60 -8.55 0.73
CA LEU A 246 10.61 -9.03 1.68
C LEU A 246 9.69 -10.05 1.01
N PHE A 247 9.32 -11.09 1.75
CA PHE A 247 8.23 -11.99 1.41
C PHE A 247 7.10 -11.84 2.42
N ALA A 248 5.85 -11.81 1.97
CA ALA A 248 4.71 -11.48 2.80
C ALA A 248 3.52 -12.42 2.56
N PRO A 249 3.43 -13.55 3.29
CA PRO A 249 2.20 -14.30 3.38
C PRO A 249 1.12 -13.52 4.13
N GLY A 250 -0.12 -13.68 3.70
CA GLY A 250 -1.27 -13.04 4.28
C GLY A 250 -2.59 -13.72 3.94
N ILE A 251 -3.67 -13.18 4.50
CA ILE A 251 -5.02 -13.65 4.26
C ILE A 251 -5.97 -12.46 4.18
N GLN A 252 -7.03 -12.59 3.37
CA GLN A 252 -8.08 -11.59 3.26
C GLN A 252 -9.45 -12.25 3.37
N TYR A 253 -10.28 -11.67 4.22
CA TYR A 253 -11.69 -11.99 4.31
C TYR A 253 -12.48 -10.85 3.67
N ALA A 254 -13.09 -11.11 2.52
CA ALA A 254 -13.71 -10.11 1.69
C ALA A 254 -15.22 -10.35 1.57
N THR A 255 -16.00 -9.34 1.95
CA THR A 255 -17.46 -9.29 1.74
C THR A 255 -17.77 -8.27 0.63
N ARG A 256 -19.05 -8.07 0.33
CA ARG A 256 -19.46 -7.02 -0.62
C ARG A 256 -19.10 -5.60 -0.17
N ARG A 257 -19.09 -5.31 1.13
CA ARG A 257 -18.93 -3.95 1.67
C ARG A 257 -17.61 -3.72 2.38
N TRP A 258 -17.01 -4.77 2.93
CA TRP A 258 -15.80 -4.63 3.70
C TRP A 258 -14.84 -5.79 3.50
N ILE A 259 -13.56 -5.50 3.71
CA ILE A 259 -12.46 -6.48 3.64
C ILE A 259 -11.64 -6.34 4.92
N ALA A 260 -11.44 -7.45 5.63
CA ALA A 260 -10.43 -7.54 6.68
C ALA A 260 -9.23 -8.31 6.15
N GLU A 261 -8.03 -7.89 6.53
CA GLU A 261 -6.80 -8.43 5.98
C GLU A 261 -5.66 -8.45 6.99
N THR A 262 -4.75 -9.39 6.83
CA THR A 262 -3.49 -9.41 7.56
C THR A 262 -2.37 -9.99 6.71
N ALA A 263 -1.15 -9.49 6.89
CA ALA A 263 0.05 -10.03 6.27
C ALA A 263 1.25 -9.85 7.18
N VAL A 264 2.20 -10.79 7.10
CA VAL A 264 3.47 -10.74 7.83
C VAL A 264 4.59 -10.65 6.81
N GLN A 265 5.26 -9.51 6.72
CA GLN A 265 6.43 -9.33 5.87
C GLN A 265 7.70 -9.78 6.60
N ILE A 266 8.41 -10.71 6.00
CA ILE A 266 9.65 -11.31 6.51
C ILE A 266 10.78 -10.94 5.53
N PRO A 267 11.91 -10.42 6.01
CA PRO A 267 13.10 -10.20 5.19
C PRO A 267 13.69 -11.55 4.77
N VAL A 268 13.78 -11.77 3.46
CA VAL A 268 14.41 -12.97 2.89
C VAL A 268 15.82 -12.70 2.37
N ALA A 269 16.10 -11.46 1.97
CA ALA A 269 17.45 -10.99 1.70
C ALA A 269 17.57 -9.53 2.11
N GLN A 270 18.66 -9.17 2.78
CA GLN A 270 18.90 -7.80 3.19
C GLN A 270 20.39 -7.48 3.18
N ASP A 271 20.74 -6.43 2.47
CA ASP A 271 22.07 -5.84 2.45
C ASP A 271 21.95 -4.37 2.85
N ALA A 272 22.05 -4.12 4.15
CA ALA A 272 21.88 -2.80 4.73
C ALA A 272 23.25 -2.26 5.16
N ASN A 273 23.56 -1.02 4.75
CA ASN A 273 24.80 -0.37 5.15
C ASN A 273 24.74 0.17 6.59
N GLY A 274 23.52 0.40 7.11
CA GLY A 274 23.28 0.85 8.47
C GLY A 274 23.27 -0.29 9.50
N PRO A 275 23.35 0.04 10.80
CA PRO A 275 23.42 -0.97 11.86
C PRO A 275 22.12 -1.72 12.08
N LEU A 276 20.97 -1.10 11.80
CA LEU A 276 19.65 -1.70 11.98
C LEU A 276 19.25 -2.50 10.74
N LYS A 277 18.97 -3.79 10.95
CA LYS A 277 18.40 -4.69 9.97
C LYS A 277 16.94 -4.94 10.31
N LYS A 278 16.13 -5.16 9.28
CA LYS A 278 14.70 -5.37 9.48
C LYS A 278 14.50 -6.78 10.01
N ASP A 279 13.63 -6.96 10.99
CA ASP A 279 13.33 -8.28 11.55
C ASP A 279 11.98 -8.77 11.01
N ILE A 280 10.95 -7.94 11.13
CA ILE A 280 9.57 -8.30 10.77
C ILE A 280 8.72 -7.06 10.53
N THR A 281 7.69 -7.19 9.70
CA THR A 281 6.56 -6.25 9.69
C THR A 281 5.25 -7.00 9.71
N ILE A 282 4.35 -6.65 10.61
CA ILE A 282 3.00 -7.18 10.66
C ILE A 282 2.05 -6.08 10.21
N ARG A 283 1.13 -6.41 9.30
CA ARG A 283 0.08 -5.52 8.82
C ARG A 283 -1.25 -6.14 9.12
N ALA A 284 -2.14 -5.39 9.74
CA ALA A 284 -3.56 -5.71 9.84
C ALA A 284 -4.34 -4.56 9.20
N GLY A 285 -5.39 -4.86 8.44
CA GLY A 285 -6.14 -3.85 7.72
C GLY A 285 -7.62 -4.11 7.69
N PHE A 286 -8.38 -3.02 7.55
CA PHE A 286 -9.81 -3.04 7.31
C PHE A 286 -10.13 -2.05 6.20
N ARG A 287 -10.92 -2.49 5.22
CA ARG A 287 -11.36 -1.68 4.07
C ARG A 287 -12.87 -1.63 4.04
N VAL A 288 -13.43 -0.47 3.71
CA VAL A 288 -14.86 -0.28 3.48
C VAL A 288 -15.04 0.31 2.09
N ASN A 289 -15.89 -0.34 1.30
CA ASN A 289 -16.35 0.13 0.00
C ASN A 289 -17.77 0.67 0.20
N PHE A 290 -18.02 1.89 -0.29
CA PHE A 290 -19.33 2.56 -0.19
C PHE A 290 -20.12 2.43 -1.49
#